data_AF-A0A846U1V1-F1
#
_entry.id   AF-A0A846U1V1-F1
#
_cell.length_a   1.000
_cell.length_b   1.000
_cell.length_c   1.000
_cell.angle_alpha   90.00
_cell.angle_beta   90.00
_cell.angle_gamma   90.00
#
_symmetry.space_group_name_H-M   'P 1'
#
loop_
_entity.id
_entity.type
_entity.pdbx_description
1 polymer ?
#
loop_
_entity_poly.entity_id
_entity_poly.type
_entity_poly.pdbx_seq_one_letter_code
_entity_poly.pdbx_strand_id
1 'polypeptide(L)'
;MITHRGNAQEWFLHLTIIIVAIYFVFALLPTVLPIYKWIYLSALLVVLALDGYFVMTKRNSLMRINRMILYYLGAIVLLILAIFYVSKVVVFTDVYGFEGLLKEHLQTAKYIFFFISFAQPILLPIPEAVTIPGASAVFGPGVAAAIAFPGTLLGISVMFFAARYGGRKFIYKFIKEQQLEKYQQYVSKNETLIMFLLFIIPILPDEIICVGAGIGQVSPKRFLLIASISKFFTATMLAYSVGLAERLSLTPPQLMFGFSAMAIILFGITAISKRFLSKERGL
;
A
#
# COMPACT_ATOMS: atom_id res chain seq x y z
N MET A 1 -33.43 39.82 22.20
CA MET A 1 -33.98 38.44 22.18
C MET A 1 -33.09 37.41 21.46
N ILE A 2 -31.79 37.70 21.22
CA ILE A 2 -30.90 36.87 20.36
C ILE A 2 -29.88 36.05 21.18
N THR A 3 -29.71 36.32 22.48
CA THR A 3 -28.65 35.71 23.31
C THR A 3 -28.96 34.33 23.90
N HIS A 4 -30.23 33.88 23.90
CA HIS A 4 -30.60 32.59 24.51
C HIS A 4 -30.52 31.38 23.55
N ARG A 5 -30.60 31.60 22.23
CA ARG A 5 -30.50 30.51 21.22
C ARG A 5 -29.07 30.02 20.99
N GLY A 6 -28.06 30.89 21.14
CA GLY A 6 -26.65 30.54 20.97
C GLY A 6 -26.16 29.51 21.99
N ASN A 7 -26.50 29.70 23.27
CA ASN A 7 -26.02 28.81 24.34
C ASN A 7 -26.52 27.37 24.19
N ALA A 8 -27.79 27.15 23.80
CA ALA A 8 -28.36 25.80 23.70
C ALA A 8 -27.77 24.98 22.55
N GLN A 9 -27.53 25.61 21.39
CA GLN A 9 -26.89 24.96 20.25
C GLN A 9 -25.42 24.61 20.55
N GLU A 10 -24.73 25.48 21.29
CA GLU A 10 -23.36 25.25 21.70
C GLU A 10 -23.23 24.12 22.74
N TRP A 11 -24.16 24.03 23.69
CA TRP A 11 -24.22 22.91 24.65
C TRP A 11 -24.42 21.57 23.95
N PHE A 12 -25.30 21.53 22.95
CA PHE A 12 -25.52 20.33 22.15
C PHE A 12 -24.25 19.91 21.41
N LEU A 13 -23.52 20.87 20.82
CA LEU A 13 -22.25 20.61 20.13
C LEU A 13 -21.20 19.99 21.08
N HIS A 14 -21.03 20.52 22.28
CA HIS A 14 -20.10 19.97 23.28
C HIS A 14 -20.44 18.54 23.66
N LEU A 15 -21.72 18.29 23.95
CA LEU A 15 -22.20 16.97 24.32
C LEU A 15 -21.94 15.97 23.19
N THR A 16 -22.21 16.35 21.94
CA THR A 16 -21.94 15.51 20.77
C THR A 16 -20.44 15.23 20.59
N ILE A 17 -19.56 16.21 20.76
CA ILE A 17 -18.11 16.02 20.65
C ILE A 17 -17.60 15.04 21.72
N ILE A 18 -18.07 15.18 22.96
CA ILE A 18 -17.70 14.29 24.07
C ILE A 18 -18.15 12.85 23.77
N ILE A 19 -19.39 12.67 23.30
CA ILE A 19 -19.91 11.34 22.94
C ILE A 19 -19.10 10.71 21.82
N VAL A 20 -18.80 11.45 20.75
CA VAL A 20 -17.99 10.97 19.62
C VAL A 20 -16.58 10.61 20.07
N ALA A 21 -15.97 11.43 20.92
CA ALA A 21 -14.63 11.19 21.45
C ALA A 21 -14.56 9.92 22.32
N ILE A 22 -15.56 9.70 23.17
CA ILE A 22 -15.69 8.46 23.97
C ILE A 22 -15.83 7.26 23.03
N TYR A 23 -16.69 7.34 22.01
CA TYR A 23 -16.85 6.27 21.03
C TYR A 23 -15.53 5.94 20.32
N PHE A 24 -14.76 6.94 19.88
CA PHE A 24 -13.47 6.71 19.20
C PHE A 24 -12.45 6.01 20.09
N VAL A 25 -12.34 6.41 21.36
CA VAL A 25 -11.36 5.80 22.29
C VAL A 25 -11.76 4.38 22.70
N PHE A 26 -13.04 4.13 22.94
CA PHE A 26 -13.49 2.83 23.46
C PHE A 26 -13.77 1.81 22.36
N ALA A 27 -14.34 2.22 21.22
CA ALA A 27 -14.71 1.32 20.13
C ALA A 27 -13.63 1.17 19.05
N LEU A 28 -12.93 2.25 18.68
CA LEU A 28 -11.99 2.24 17.54
C LEU A 28 -10.52 2.03 17.94
N LEU A 29 -10.19 2.19 19.23
CA LEU A 29 -8.84 1.99 19.78
C LEU A 29 -8.81 0.84 20.81
N PRO A 30 -9.00 -0.43 20.41
CA PRO A 30 -9.06 -1.56 21.33
C PRO A 30 -7.73 -1.84 22.04
N THR A 31 -6.60 -1.49 21.43
CA THR A 31 -5.24 -1.77 21.93
C THR A 31 -4.74 -0.79 23.00
N VAL A 32 -5.43 0.34 23.21
CA VAL A 32 -5.05 1.32 24.24
C VAL A 32 -5.32 0.73 25.63
N LEU A 33 -4.30 0.76 26.49
CA LEU A 33 -4.40 0.25 27.86
C LEU A 33 -5.59 0.87 28.60
N PRO A 34 -6.35 0.08 29.39
CA PRO A 34 -7.53 0.57 30.09
C PRO A 34 -7.27 1.82 30.94
N ILE A 35 -6.09 1.92 31.55
CA ILE A 35 -5.71 3.07 32.40
C ILE A 35 -5.75 4.40 31.63
N TYR A 36 -5.30 4.44 30.37
CA TYR A 36 -5.32 5.65 29.56
C TYR A 36 -6.74 6.01 29.10
N LYS A 37 -7.61 5.00 28.88
CA LYS A 37 -9.02 5.23 28.57
C LYS A 37 -9.75 5.88 29.75
N TRP A 38 -9.47 5.42 30.98
CA TRP A 38 -10.03 5.99 32.20
C TRP A 38 -9.51 7.40 32.50
N ILE A 39 -8.21 7.66 32.25
CA ILE A 39 -7.64 9.02 32.37
C ILE A 39 -8.30 9.98 31.37
N TYR A 40 -8.52 9.54 30.13
CA TYR A 40 -9.21 10.36 29.13
C TYR A 40 -10.66 10.64 29.51
N LEU A 41 -11.38 9.62 30.00
CA LEU A 41 -12.76 9.76 30.46
C LEU A 41 -12.86 10.73 31.65
N SER A 42 -11.95 10.64 32.63
CA SER A 42 -11.94 11.56 33.77
C SER A 42 -11.65 13.00 33.35
N ALA A 43 -10.74 13.22 32.39
CA ALA A 43 -10.50 14.53 31.80
C ALA A 43 -11.75 15.10 31.11
N LEU A 44 -12.49 14.30 30.35
CA LEU A 44 -13.75 14.73 29.72
C LEU A 44 -14.84 15.07 30.75
N LEU A 45 -14.94 14.31 31.84
CA LEU A 45 -15.88 14.58 32.93
C LEU A 45 -15.55 15.89 33.66
N VAL A 46 -14.26 16.18 33.88
CA VAL A 46 -13.82 17.46 34.45
C VAL A 46 -14.17 18.63 33.53
N VAL A 47 -13.93 18.49 32.23
CA VAL A 47 -14.31 19.52 31.24
C VAL A 47 -15.82 19.77 31.23
N LEU A 48 -16.64 18.72 31.30
CA LEU A 48 -18.10 18.81 31.36
C LEU A 48 -18.59 19.47 32.66
N ALA A 49 -17.98 19.15 33.81
CA ALA A 49 -18.29 19.77 35.09
C ALA A 49 -17.93 21.26 35.10
N LEU A 50 -16.78 21.63 34.51
CA LEU A 50 -16.35 23.02 34.34
C LEU A 50 -17.27 23.81 33.40
N ASP A 51 -17.74 23.20 32.31
CA ASP A 51 -18.74 23.82 31.43
C ASP A 51 -20.04 24.14 32.18
N GLY A 52 -20.53 23.22 33.02
CA GLY A 52 -21.70 23.43 33.87
C GLY A 52 -21.49 24.59 34.86
N TYR A 53 -20.34 24.59 35.54
CA TYR A 53 -20.00 25.62 36.52
C TYR A 53 -19.85 27.02 35.90
N PHE A 54 -19.19 27.13 34.74
CA PHE A 54 -18.98 28.42 34.08
C PHE A 54 -20.28 29.01 33.49
N VAL A 55 -21.23 28.16 33.13
CA VAL A 55 -22.57 28.60 32.69
C VAL A 55 -23.39 29.11 33.87
N MET A 56 -23.36 28.43 35.02
CA MET A 56 -24.03 28.90 36.24
C MET A 56 -23.46 30.23 36.74
N THR A 57 -22.14 30.43 36.61
CA THR A 57 -21.45 31.66 37.05
C THR A 57 -21.37 32.76 35.98
N LYS A 58 -22.00 32.57 34.80
CA LYS A 58 -22.01 33.50 33.64
C LYS A 58 -20.61 33.97 33.22
N ARG A 59 -19.58 33.13 33.35
CA ARG A 59 -18.17 33.50 33.13
C ARG A 59 -17.70 33.17 31.72
N ASN A 60 -18.24 33.91 30.74
CA ASN A 60 -18.10 33.64 29.30
C ASN A 60 -16.64 33.56 28.78
N SER A 61 -15.67 34.24 29.41
CA SER A 61 -14.26 34.18 29.00
C SER A 61 -13.63 32.80 29.29
N LEU A 62 -13.94 32.20 30.45
CA LEU A 62 -13.42 30.88 30.82
C LEU A 62 -14.10 29.76 30.03
N MET A 63 -15.35 29.94 29.62
CA MET A 63 -16.03 29.01 28.71
C MET A 63 -15.30 28.88 27.37
N ARG A 64 -14.75 29.98 26.83
CA ARG A 64 -13.96 29.93 25.58
C ARG A 64 -12.67 29.14 25.75
N ILE A 65 -12.02 29.23 26.90
CA ILE A 65 -10.80 28.47 27.19
C ILE A 65 -11.13 26.97 27.35
N ASN A 66 -12.18 26.64 28.10
CA ASN A 66 -12.63 25.25 28.29
C ASN A 66 -13.01 24.58 26.96
N ARG A 67 -13.58 25.36 26.03
CA ARG A 67 -13.86 24.95 24.64
C ARG A 67 -12.60 24.58 23.87
N MET A 68 -11.58 25.43 23.92
CA MET A 68 -10.31 25.15 23.25
C MET A 68 -9.70 23.85 23.79
N ILE A 69 -9.76 23.63 25.11
CA ILE A 69 -9.29 22.39 25.75
C ILE A 69 -10.04 21.16 25.19
N LEU A 70 -11.37 21.22 25.07
CA LEU A 70 -12.16 20.13 24.49
C LEU A 70 -11.76 19.85 23.03
N TYR A 71 -11.57 20.88 22.20
CA TYR A 71 -11.13 20.71 20.82
C TYR A 71 -9.72 20.11 20.71
N TYR A 72 -8.79 20.52 21.58
CA TYR A 72 -7.45 19.92 21.63
C TYR A 72 -7.50 18.45 22.05
N LEU A 73 -8.33 18.10 23.05
CA LEU A 73 -8.51 16.70 23.46
C LEU A 73 -9.13 15.83 22.35
N GLY A 74 -10.08 16.38 21.58
CA GLY A 74 -10.64 15.70 20.40
C GLY A 74 -9.62 15.54 19.27
N ALA A 75 -8.83 16.58 18.99
CA ALA A 75 -7.78 16.55 17.96
C ALA A 75 -6.67 15.53 18.30
N ILE A 76 -6.29 15.41 19.57
CA ILE A 76 -5.33 14.39 20.04
C ILE A 76 -5.86 12.98 19.79
N VAL A 77 -7.14 12.71 20.08
CA VAL A 77 -7.76 11.40 19.81
C VAL A 77 -7.81 11.11 18.31
N LEU A 78 -8.17 12.09 17.49
CA LEU A 78 -8.15 11.95 16.03
C LEU A 78 -6.74 11.67 15.50
N LEU A 79 -5.72 12.34 16.05
CA LEU A 79 -4.32 12.11 15.70
C LEU A 79 -3.87 10.69 16.09
N ILE A 80 -4.18 10.24 17.31
CA ILE A 80 -3.86 8.88 17.77
C ILE A 80 -4.58 7.83 16.92
N LEU A 81 -5.83 8.09 16.54
CA LEU A 81 -6.61 7.21 15.67
C LEU A 81 -6.03 7.16 14.25
N ALA A 82 -5.66 8.31 13.69
CA ALA A 82 -4.97 8.37 12.40
C ALA A 82 -3.65 7.61 12.44
N ILE A 83 -2.82 7.82 13.46
CA ILE A 83 -1.57 7.08 13.67
C ILE A 83 -1.87 5.58 13.79
N PHE A 84 -2.85 5.16 14.59
CA PHE A 84 -3.19 3.74 14.76
C PHE A 84 -3.61 3.06 13.46
N TYR A 85 -4.50 3.67 12.67
CA TYR A 85 -4.94 3.09 11.40
C TYR A 85 -3.87 3.17 10.31
N VAL A 86 -3.10 4.27 10.24
CA VAL A 86 -1.95 4.36 9.35
C VAL A 86 -0.90 3.32 9.72
N SER A 87 -0.59 3.13 11.00
CA SER A 87 0.30 2.08 11.48
C SER A 87 -0.23 0.67 11.18
N LYS A 88 -1.54 0.42 11.34
CA LYS A 88 -2.16 -0.85 10.91
C LYS A 88 -1.95 -1.09 9.42
N VAL A 89 -2.23 -0.10 8.58
CA VAL A 89 -2.02 -0.19 7.13
C VAL A 89 -0.55 -0.42 6.81
N VAL A 90 0.36 0.34 7.43
CA VAL A 90 1.82 0.21 7.24
C VAL A 90 2.31 -1.17 7.66
N VAL A 91 1.87 -1.69 8.82
CA VAL A 91 2.23 -3.02 9.30
C VAL A 91 1.67 -4.11 8.39
N PHE A 92 0.44 -4.00 7.90
CA PHE A 92 -0.10 -4.95 6.90
C PHE A 92 0.64 -4.88 5.56
N THR A 93 1.20 -3.72 5.21
CA THR A 93 2.09 -3.54 4.07
C THR A 93 3.57 -3.74 4.40
N ASP A 94 3.90 -4.21 5.59
CA ASP A 94 5.26 -4.58 5.98
C ASP A 94 5.41 -6.10 5.89
N VAL A 95 6.63 -6.54 5.57
CA VAL A 95 6.96 -7.95 5.36
C VAL A 95 6.54 -8.78 6.58
N TYR A 96 6.75 -8.24 7.79
CA TYR A 96 6.40 -8.87 9.06
C TYR A 96 4.88 -8.99 9.30
N GLY A 97 4.08 -8.01 8.87
CA GLY A 97 2.63 -8.12 9.02
C GLY A 97 2.03 -9.14 8.06
N PHE A 98 2.57 -9.25 6.86
CA PHE A 98 2.17 -10.29 5.91
C PHE A 98 2.58 -11.70 6.40
N GLU A 99 3.81 -11.82 6.93
CA GLU A 99 4.27 -13.04 7.59
C GLU A 99 3.33 -13.45 8.74
N GLY A 100 2.94 -12.50 9.60
CA GLY A 100 2.00 -12.72 10.70
C GLY A 100 0.64 -13.24 10.24
N LEU A 101 0.07 -12.62 9.20
CA LEU A 101 -1.21 -13.05 8.61
C LEU A 101 -1.17 -14.51 8.14
N LEU A 102 -0.07 -14.90 7.50
CA LEU A 102 0.11 -16.28 7.01
C LEU A 102 0.35 -17.27 8.15
N LYS A 103 1.09 -16.86 9.21
CA LYS A 103 1.32 -17.69 10.41
C LYS A 103 0.03 -17.96 11.18
N GLU A 104 -0.87 -16.99 11.28
CA GLU A 104 -2.19 -17.18 11.91
C GLU A 104 -3.05 -18.21 11.16
N HIS A 105 -2.81 -18.41 9.86
CA HIS A 105 -3.65 -19.23 8.98
C HIS A 105 -2.88 -20.38 8.31
N LEU A 106 -1.87 -20.97 8.96
CA LEU A 106 -0.91 -21.94 8.39
C LEU A 106 -1.52 -23.01 7.46
N GLN A 107 -2.69 -23.58 7.82
CA GLN A 107 -3.35 -24.62 7.03
C GLN A 107 -3.85 -24.12 5.67
N THR A 108 -4.32 -22.88 5.59
CA THR A 108 -4.83 -22.24 4.37
C THR A 108 -3.90 -21.20 3.78
N ALA A 109 -2.77 -20.93 4.43
CA ALA A 109 -1.88 -19.81 4.12
C ALA A 109 -1.34 -19.85 2.68
N LYS A 110 -1.08 -21.04 2.12
CA LYS A 110 -0.67 -21.20 0.71
C LYS A 110 -1.75 -20.74 -0.27
N TYR A 111 -3.02 -21.06 0.00
CA TYR A 111 -4.15 -20.62 -0.81
C TYR A 111 -4.38 -19.13 -0.68
N ILE A 112 -4.34 -18.60 0.55
CA ILE A 112 -4.45 -17.16 0.82
C ILE A 112 -3.38 -16.41 0.03
N PHE A 113 -2.13 -16.86 0.11
CA PHE A 113 -1.03 -16.25 -0.62
C PHE A 113 -1.24 -16.30 -2.14
N PHE A 114 -1.65 -17.46 -2.69
CA PHE A 114 -1.95 -17.57 -4.12
C PHE A 114 -3.02 -16.58 -4.59
N PHE A 115 -4.13 -16.48 -3.86
CA PHE A 115 -5.22 -15.56 -4.23
C PHE A 115 -4.82 -14.09 -4.09
N ILE A 116 -3.99 -13.77 -3.10
CA ILE A 116 -3.41 -12.43 -2.96
C ILE A 116 -2.51 -12.13 -4.17
N SER A 117 -1.57 -13.02 -4.50
CA SER A 117 -0.71 -12.87 -5.69
C SER A 117 -1.49 -12.76 -7.00
N PHE A 118 -2.61 -13.47 -7.11
CA PHE A 118 -3.52 -13.35 -8.25
C PHE A 118 -4.24 -12.01 -8.32
N ALA A 119 -4.69 -11.47 -7.20
CA ALA A 119 -5.46 -10.23 -7.16
C ALA A 119 -4.59 -8.96 -7.18
N GLN A 120 -3.30 -9.06 -6.80
CA GLN A 120 -2.31 -7.96 -6.83
C GLN A 120 -2.28 -7.19 -8.17
N PRO A 121 -2.14 -7.85 -9.33
CA PRO A 121 -2.08 -7.14 -10.62
C PRO A 121 -3.45 -6.66 -11.15
N ILE A 122 -4.53 -6.94 -10.43
CA ILE A 122 -5.91 -6.65 -10.87
C ILE A 122 -6.49 -5.48 -10.07
N LEU A 123 -6.44 -5.55 -8.74
CA LEU A 123 -7.19 -4.64 -7.87
C LEU A 123 -6.59 -4.43 -6.47
N LEU A 124 -5.56 -5.18 -6.07
CA LEU A 124 -4.99 -5.07 -4.73
C LEU A 124 -3.74 -4.17 -4.76
N PRO A 125 -3.77 -2.98 -4.13
CA PRO A 125 -2.63 -2.07 -4.05
C PRO A 125 -1.61 -2.53 -2.99
N ILE A 126 -1.26 -3.81 -2.98
CA ILE A 126 -0.28 -4.40 -2.07
C ILE A 126 0.98 -4.71 -2.88
N PRO A 127 2.16 -4.20 -2.51
CA PRO A 127 3.38 -4.47 -3.25
C PRO A 127 3.83 -5.93 -3.18
N GLU A 128 4.25 -6.52 -4.31
CA GLU A 128 4.87 -7.87 -4.34
C GLU A 128 6.15 -7.94 -3.49
N ALA A 129 6.85 -6.80 -3.36
CA ALA A 129 8.02 -6.64 -2.51
C ALA A 129 7.73 -6.82 -1.01
N VAL A 130 6.46 -6.92 -0.62
CA VAL A 130 6.01 -7.20 0.74
C VAL A 130 5.51 -8.63 0.85
N THR A 131 4.60 -9.02 -0.06
CA THR A 131 3.90 -10.30 0.03
C THR A 131 4.81 -11.49 -0.21
N ILE A 132 5.72 -11.40 -1.18
CA ILE A 132 6.60 -12.51 -1.54
C ILE A 132 7.68 -12.74 -0.46
N PRO A 133 8.38 -11.71 0.05
CA PRO A 133 9.27 -11.88 1.21
C PRO A 133 8.54 -12.39 2.45
N GLY A 134 7.34 -11.88 2.76
CA GLY A 134 6.58 -12.33 3.93
C GLY A 134 6.16 -13.80 3.83
N ALA A 135 5.75 -14.26 2.64
CA ALA A 135 5.48 -15.67 2.38
C ALA A 135 6.75 -16.53 2.41
N SER A 136 7.88 -15.99 1.94
CA SER A 136 9.19 -16.65 1.98
C SER A 136 9.64 -16.94 3.41
N ALA A 137 9.41 -16.00 4.35
CA ALA A 137 9.69 -16.20 5.77
C ALA A 137 8.87 -17.34 6.41
N VAL A 138 7.69 -17.67 5.87
CA VAL A 138 6.82 -18.73 6.40
C VAL A 138 7.03 -20.08 5.71
N PHE A 139 7.12 -20.11 4.38
CA PHE A 139 7.16 -21.36 3.60
C PHE A 139 8.54 -21.71 3.04
N GLY A 140 9.50 -20.80 3.17
CA GLY A 140 10.78 -20.84 2.49
C GLY A 140 10.72 -20.25 1.07
N PRO A 141 11.87 -19.82 0.52
CA PRO A 141 11.95 -19.07 -0.73
C PRO A 141 11.46 -19.86 -1.95
N GLY A 142 11.79 -21.15 -2.04
CA GLY A 142 11.38 -21.98 -3.17
C GLY A 142 9.86 -22.14 -3.27
N VAL A 143 9.19 -22.38 -2.14
CA VAL A 143 7.73 -22.55 -2.09
C VAL A 143 7.03 -21.21 -2.34
N ALA A 144 7.52 -20.12 -1.75
CA ALA A 144 6.97 -18.80 -1.98
C ALA A 144 7.06 -18.40 -3.47
N ALA A 145 8.21 -18.60 -4.12
CA ALA A 145 8.36 -18.32 -5.54
C ALA A 145 7.42 -19.20 -6.40
N ALA A 146 7.31 -20.50 -6.08
CA ALA A 146 6.46 -21.44 -6.80
C ALA A 146 4.96 -21.14 -6.70
N ILE A 147 4.51 -20.46 -5.64
CA ILE A 147 3.11 -20.02 -5.47
C ILE A 147 2.89 -18.64 -6.09
N ALA A 148 3.80 -17.69 -5.82
CA ALA A 148 3.69 -16.31 -6.29
C ALA A 148 3.70 -16.23 -7.81
N PHE A 149 4.63 -16.93 -8.46
CA PHE A 149 4.79 -16.90 -9.91
C PHE A 149 3.50 -17.23 -10.69
N PRO A 150 2.86 -18.40 -10.49
CA PRO A 150 1.62 -18.70 -11.21
C PRO A 150 0.46 -17.80 -10.79
N GLY A 151 0.36 -17.41 -9.52
CA GLY A 151 -0.68 -16.49 -9.04
C GLY A 151 -0.62 -15.15 -9.77
N THR A 152 0.54 -14.49 -9.70
CA THR A 152 0.79 -13.20 -10.38
C THR A 152 0.65 -13.31 -11.90
N LEU A 153 1.18 -14.37 -12.52
CA LEU A 153 1.08 -14.54 -13.97
C LEU A 153 -0.38 -14.67 -14.43
N LEU A 154 -1.21 -15.40 -13.67
CA LEU A 154 -2.65 -15.49 -13.93
C LEU A 154 -3.34 -14.13 -13.76
N GLY A 155 -3.01 -13.38 -12.71
CA GLY A 155 -3.56 -12.05 -12.46
C GLY A 155 -3.27 -11.07 -13.61
N ILE A 156 -2.01 -11.02 -14.04
CA ILE A 156 -1.54 -10.20 -15.16
C ILE A 156 -2.23 -10.61 -16.47
N SER A 157 -2.36 -11.92 -16.71
CA SER A 157 -3.06 -12.43 -17.90
C SER A 157 -4.52 -11.97 -17.93
N VAL A 158 -5.23 -12.09 -16.80
CA VAL A 158 -6.61 -11.63 -16.67
C VAL A 158 -6.71 -10.13 -16.92
N MET A 159 -5.86 -9.32 -16.28
CA MET A 159 -5.90 -7.87 -16.41
C MET A 159 -5.60 -7.41 -17.85
N PHE A 160 -4.62 -8.04 -18.51
CA PHE A 160 -4.29 -7.77 -19.91
C PHE A 160 -5.46 -8.06 -20.85
N PHE A 161 -6.09 -9.22 -20.73
CA PHE A 161 -7.23 -9.58 -21.59
C PHE A 161 -8.47 -8.74 -21.28
N ALA A 162 -8.71 -8.43 -20.00
CA ALA A 162 -9.78 -7.52 -19.59
C ALA A 162 -9.58 -6.13 -20.21
N ALA A 163 -8.36 -5.61 -20.24
CA ALA A 163 -8.05 -4.34 -20.89
C ALA A 163 -8.18 -4.42 -22.42
N ARG A 164 -7.72 -5.53 -23.03
CA ARG A 164 -7.76 -5.70 -24.49
C ARG A 164 -9.19 -5.82 -25.04
N TYR A 165 -10.09 -6.51 -24.33
CA TYR A 165 -11.46 -6.73 -24.79
C TYR A 165 -12.50 -5.79 -24.15
N GLY A 166 -12.24 -5.27 -22.95
CA GLY A 166 -13.16 -4.40 -22.21
C GLY A 166 -13.23 -2.94 -22.71
N GLY A 167 -12.26 -2.51 -23.52
CA GLY A 167 -12.22 -1.18 -24.12
C GLY A 167 -11.98 -0.03 -23.11
N ARG A 168 -11.90 1.20 -23.63
CA ARG A 168 -11.49 2.39 -22.82
C ARG A 168 -12.39 2.68 -21.62
N LYS A 169 -13.71 2.43 -21.70
CA LYS A 169 -14.66 2.68 -20.60
C LYS A 169 -14.45 1.79 -19.37
N PHE A 170 -14.02 0.53 -19.57
CA PHE A 170 -13.70 -0.36 -18.46
C PHE A 170 -12.42 0.10 -17.73
N ILE A 171 -11.48 0.64 -18.50
CA ILE A 171 -10.13 0.95 -18.05
C ILE A 171 -10.07 2.21 -17.18
N TYR A 172 -10.86 3.24 -17.50
CA TYR A 172 -10.89 4.47 -16.69
C TYR A 172 -11.39 4.28 -15.26
N LYS A 173 -11.97 3.11 -14.95
CA LYS A 173 -12.29 2.73 -13.57
C LYS A 173 -11.07 2.28 -12.76
N PHE A 174 -10.03 1.80 -13.43
CA PHE A 174 -8.83 1.25 -12.79
C PHE A 174 -7.63 2.21 -12.89
N ILE A 175 -7.50 2.96 -13.99
CA ILE A 175 -6.28 3.73 -14.29
C ILE A 175 -6.60 5.12 -14.84
N LYS A 176 -5.86 6.13 -14.39
CA LYS A 176 -5.97 7.52 -14.87
C LYS A 176 -5.27 7.69 -16.24
N GLU A 177 -5.76 8.60 -17.08
CA GLU A 177 -5.14 8.91 -18.39
C GLU A 177 -3.64 9.19 -18.31
N GLN A 178 -3.23 9.99 -17.32
CA GLN A 178 -1.83 10.34 -17.09
C GLN A 178 -0.92 9.12 -16.88
N GLN A 179 -1.43 8.05 -16.25
CA GLN A 179 -0.67 6.81 -16.05
C GLN A 179 -0.50 6.04 -17.36
N LEU A 180 -1.52 6.05 -18.21
CA LEU A 180 -1.48 5.43 -19.53
C LEU A 180 -0.55 6.19 -20.48
N GLU A 181 -0.53 7.52 -20.42
CA GLU A 181 0.42 8.36 -21.16
C GLU A 181 1.86 8.06 -20.75
N LYS A 182 2.14 7.91 -19.45
CA LYS A 182 3.46 7.49 -18.97
C LYS A 182 3.88 6.16 -19.57
N TYR A 183 2.99 5.15 -19.56
CA TYR A 183 3.27 3.87 -20.20
C TYR A 183 3.63 4.04 -21.68
N GLN A 184 2.84 4.79 -22.44
CA GLN A 184 3.10 5.03 -23.87
C GLN A 184 4.44 5.74 -24.10
N GLN A 185 4.78 6.73 -23.27
CA GLN A 185 6.07 7.41 -23.34
C GLN A 185 7.25 6.45 -23.16
N TYR A 186 7.17 5.56 -22.17
CA TYR A 186 8.21 4.55 -21.96
C TYR A 186 8.29 3.59 -23.15
N VAL A 187 7.17 2.99 -23.55
CA VAL A 187 7.12 1.89 -24.52
C VAL A 187 7.39 2.35 -25.96
N SER A 188 7.19 3.64 -26.28
CA SER A 188 7.39 4.24 -27.61
C SER A 188 8.76 3.98 -28.26
N LYS A 189 9.81 3.75 -27.47
CA LYS A 189 11.17 3.54 -27.98
C LYS A 189 11.47 2.09 -28.34
N ASN A 190 11.01 1.14 -27.52
CA ASN A 190 11.22 -0.30 -27.70
C ASN A 190 10.24 -1.09 -26.84
N GLU A 191 9.13 -1.50 -27.43
CA GLU A 191 8.00 -2.12 -26.72
C GLU A 191 8.40 -3.34 -25.90
N THR A 192 9.11 -4.30 -26.52
CA THR A 192 9.45 -5.59 -25.90
C THR A 192 10.38 -5.43 -24.71
N LEU A 193 11.50 -4.71 -24.91
CA LEU A 193 12.55 -4.62 -23.90
C LEU A 193 12.13 -3.71 -22.73
N ILE A 194 11.37 -2.65 -23.00
CA ILE A 194 10.92 -1.73 -21.95
C ILE A 194 9.83 -2.38 -21.10
N MET A 195 8.92 -3.13 -21.71
CA MET A 195 7.92 -3.91 -20.97
C MET A 195 8.57 -4.98 -20.09
N PHE A 196 9.58 -5.69 -20.60
CA PHE A 196 10.37 -6.64 -19.81
C PHE A 196 11.01 -5.98 -18.59
N LEU A 197 11.62 -4.80 -18.78
CA LEU A 197 12.21 -4.01 -17.69
C LEU A 197 11.15 -3.53 -16.69
N LEU A 198 9.99 -3.07 -17.14
CA LEU A 198 8.93 -2.55 -16.27
C LEU A 198 8.31 -3.63 -15.36
N PHE A 199 8.26 -4.89 -15.81
CA PHE A 199 7.81 -6.00 -14.96
C PHE A 199 8.87 -6.48 -13.95
N ILE A 200 10.14 -6.17 -14.18
CA ILE A 200 11.25 -6.51 -13.26
C ILE A 200 11.49 -5.37 -12.27
N ILE A 201 11.53 -4.14 -12.77
CA ILE A 201 11.75 -2.93 -11.98
C ILE A 201 10.38 -2.29 -11.74
N PRO A 202 9.91 -2.24 -10.49
CA PRO A 202 8.56 -1.73 -10.16
C PRO A 202 8.49 -0.19 -10.23
N ILE A 203 8.82 0.39 -11.40
CA ILE A 203 8.68 1.83 -11.70
C ILE A 203 7.19 2.16 -11.90
N LEU A 204 6.47 1.24 -12.55
CA LEU A 204 5.04 1.32 -12.77
C LEU A 204 4.36 0.13 -12.11
N PRO A 205 3.20 0.33 -11.43
CA PRO A 205 2.32 -0.76 -11.05
C PRO A 205 2.00 -1.68 -12.22
N ASP A 206 1.93 -2.99 -11.96
CA ASP A 206 1.64 -4.01 -12.98
C ASP A 206 0.33 -3.74 -13.72
N GLU A 207 -0.69 -3.25 -13.00
CA GLU A 207 -1.98 -2.85 -13.56
C GLU A 207 -1.80 -1.91 -14.76
N ILE A 208 -0.92 -0.90 -14.64
CA ILE A 208 -0.64 0.09 -15.69
C ILE A 208 0.04 -0.59 -16.89
N ILE A 209 0.97 -1.51 -16.63
CA ILE A 209 1.70 -2.23 -17.67
C ILE A 209 0.74 -3.14 -18.45
N CYS A 210 -0.10 -3.90 -17.75
CA CYS A 210 -1.06 -4.84 -18.33
C CYS A 210 -2.13 -4.11 -19.15
N VAL A 211 -2.69 -3.03 -18.59
CA VAL A 211 -3.67 -2.19 -19.28
C VAL A 211 -3.06 -1.50 -20.49
N GLY A 212 -1.88 -0.91 -20.32
CA GLY A 212 -1.15 -0.24 -21.39
C GLY A 212 -0.87 -1.18 -22.55
N ALA A 213 -0.39 -2.39 -22.27
CA ALA A 213 -0.13 -3.41 -23.28
C ALA A 213 -1.42 -3.91 -23.95
N GLY A 214 -2.50 -4.09 -23.18
CA GLY A 214 -3.81 -4.50 -23.69
C GLY A 214 -4.39 -3.50 -24.70
N ILE A 215 -4.37 -2.20 -24.35
CA ILE A 215 -4.84 -1.12 -25.23
C ILE A 215 -3.91 -0.89 -26.41
N GLY A 216 -2.60 -0.96 -26.18
CA GLY A 216 -1.56 -0.83 -27.21
C GLY A 216 -1.59 -1.96 -28.24
N GLN A 217 -2.53 -2.89 -28.11
CA GLN A 217 -2.72 -4.04 -28.98
C GLN A 217 -1.49 -4.95 -29.10
N VAL A 218 -0.65 -4.97 -28.05
CA VAL A 218 0.47 -5.92 -27.93
C VAL A 218 -0.03 -7.34 -28.18
N SER A 219 0.70 -8.12 -28.96
CA SER A 219 0.27 -9.49 -29.26
C SER A 219 0.24 -10.34 -27.96
N PRO A 220 -0.83 -11.10 -27.68
CA PRO A 220 -0.94 -11.87 -26.43
C PRO A 220 0.23 -12.82 -26.18
N LYS A 221 0.72 -13.48 -27.24
CA LYS A 221 1.88 -14.39 -27.13
C LYS A 221 3.14 -13.67 -26.65
N ARG A 222 3.45 -12.50 -27.22
CA ARG A 222 4.62 -11.70 -26.81
C ARG A 222 4.45 -11.20 -25.37
N PHE A 223 3.28 -10.67 -25.04
CA PHE A 223 2.99 -10.18 -23.70
C PHE A 223 3.17 -11.28 -22.65
N LEU A 224 2.53 -12.44 -22.85
CA LEU A 224 2.60 -13.56 -21.90
C LEU A 224 4.02 -14.10 -21.78
N LEU A 225 4.79 -14.17 -22.87
CA LEU A 225 6.18 -14.63 -22.82
C LEU A 225 7.05 -13.66 -22.01
N ILE A 226 6.92 -12.36 -22.26
CA ILE A 226 7.65 -11.32 -21.51
C ILE A 226 7.25 -11.36 -20.03
N ALA A 227 5.95 -11.32 -19.74
CA ALA A 227 5.43 -11.34 -18.38
C ALA A 227 5.86 -12.61 -17.62
N SER A 228 5.82 -13.78 -18.27
CA SER A 228 6.26 -15.04 -17.67
C SER A 228 7.74 -15.00 -17.29
N ILE A 229 8.62 -14.58 -18.20
CA ILE A 229 10.06 -14.54 -17.91
C ILE A 229 10.34 -13.49 -16.82
N SER A 230 9.82 -12.27 -16.98
CA SER A 230 10.02 -11.20 -16.00
C SER A 230 9.52 -11.61 -14.62
N LYS A 231 8.30 -12.12 -14.51
CA LYS A 231 7.71 -12.48 -13.21
C LYS A 231 8.32 -13.72 -12.59
N PHE A 232 8.83 -14.65 -13.37
CA PHE A 232 9.64 -15.74 -12.84
C PHE A 232 10.90 -15.19 -12.14
N PHE A 233 11.62 -14.27 -12.80
CA PHE A 233 12.79 -13.62 -12.19
C PHE A 233 12.41 -12.76 -10.97
N THR A 234 11.39 -11.92 -11.08
CA THR A 234 10.93 -11.05 -9.98
C THR A 234 10.50 -11.87 -8.76
N ALA A 235 9.67 -12.90 -8.95
CA ALA A 235 9.19 -13.75 -7.85
C ALA A 235 10.33 -14.52 -7.18
N THR A 236 11.27 -15.06 -7.97
CA THR A 236 12.43 -15.74 -7.42
C THR A 236 13.33 -14.76 -6.67
N MET A 237 13.63 -13.60 -7.24
CA MET A 237 14.49 -12.60 -6.61
C MET A 237 13.91 -12.10 -5.27
N LEU A 238 12.62 -11.77 -5.24
CA LEU A 238 11.94 -11.32 -4.02
C LEU A 238 11.80 -12.45 -2.99
N ALA A 239 11.58 -13.69 -3.41
CA ALA A 239 11.51 -14.80 -2.47
C ALA A 239 12.87 -15.05 -1.78
N TYR A 240 13.97 -14.98 -2.53
CA TYR A 240 15.31 -15.20 -1.99
C TYR A 240 15.92 -13.97 -1.30
N SER A 241 15.29 -12.79 -1.37
CA SER A 241 15.84 -11.57 -0.78
C SER A 241 15.94 -11.65 0.75
N VAL A 242 15.01 -12.31 1.42
CA VAL A 242 15.01 -12.49 2.89
C VAL A 242 16.22 -13.31 3.33
N GLY A 243 16.42 -14.49 2.74
CA GLY A 243 17.55 -15.37 3.08
C GLY A 243 18.91 -14.76 2.72
N LEU A 244 18.96 -13.88 1.71
CA LEU A 244 20.17 -13.12 1.40
C LEU A 244 20.41 -11.97 2.39
N ALA A 245 19.35 -11.32 2.89
CA ALA A 245 19.44 -10.25 3.88
C ALA A 245 20.03 -10.74 5.19
N GLU A 246 19.53 -11.89 5.65
CA GLU A 246 20.00 -12.57 6.86
C GLU A 246 21.48 -12.98 6.75
N ARG A 247 21.91 -13.48 5.59
CA ARG A 247 23.31 -13.91 5.37
C ARG A 247 24.29 -12.75 5.23
N LEU A 248 23.85 -11.60 4.75
CA LEU A 248 24.70 -10.43 4.52
C LEU A 248 24.60 -9.38 5.64
N SER A 249 23.72 -9.55 6.63
CA SER A 249 23.39 -8.51 7.63
C SER A 249 22.98 -7.18 6.99
N LEU A 250 22.44 -7.22 5.77
CA LEU A 250 22.02 -6.05 5.01
C LEU A 250 20.53 -5.81 5.22
N THR A 251 20.14 -4.55 5.40
CA THR A 251 18.72 -4.20 5.52
C THR A 251 18.00 -4.42 4.17
N PRO A 252 16.72 -4.85 4.15
CA PRO A 252 15.96 -5.10 2.91
C PRO A 252 16.04 -4.00 1.84
N PRO A 253 16.07 -2.68 2.18
CA PRO A 253 16.28 -1.62 1.21
C PRO A 253 17.64 -1.68 0.51
N GLN A 254 18.72 -2.01 1.23
CA GLN A 254 20.07 -2.11 0.67
C GLN A 254 20.20 -3.24 -0.35
N LEU A 255 19.46 -4.34 -0.16
CA LEU A 255 19.38 -5.41 -1.15
C LEU A 255 18.62 -4.98 -2.40
N MET A 256 17.47 -4.32 -2.24
CA MET A 256 16.73 -3.79 -3.39
C MET A 256 17.58 -2.80 -4.20
N PHE A 257 18.35 -1.93 -3.54
CA PHE A 257 19.31 -1.05 -4.21
C PHE A 257 20.43 -1.84 -4.89
N GLY A 258 21.03 -2.84 -4.23
CA GLY A 258 22.09 -3.67 -4.78
C GLY A 258 21.66 -4.46 -6.03
N PHE A 259 20.45 -5.03 -6.00
CA PHE A 259 19.91 -5.76 -7.15
C PHE A 259 19.50 -4.82 -8.29
N SER A 260 18.92 -3.66 -7.98
CA SER A 260 18.58 -2.66 -9.01
C SER A 260 19.86 -2.12 -9.68
N ALA A 261 20.94 -1.91 -8.93
CA ALA A 261 22.25 -1.55 -9.46
C ALA A 261 22.83 -2.66 -10.34
N MET A 262 22.74 -3.93 -9.91
CA MET A 262 23.19 -5.09 -10.69
C MET A 262 22.45 -5.19 -12.04
N ALA A 263 21.13 -4.98 -12.04
CA ALA A 263 20.31 -4.97 -13.26
C ALA A 263 20.69 -3.82 -14.21
N ILE A 264 20.98 -2.62 -13.68
CA ILE A 264 21.47 -1.47 -14.45
C ILE A 264 22.84 -1.75 -15.05
N ILE A 265 23.74 -2.40 -14.31
CA ILE A 265 25.07 -2.78 -14.79
C ILE A 265 24.95 -3.82 -15.92
N LEU A 266 24.12 -4.85 -15.77
CA LEU A 266 23.85 -5.84 -16.81
C LEU A 266 23.22 -5.21 -18.07
N PHE A 267 22.32 -4.24 -17.88
CA PHE A 267 21.73 -3.46 -18.97
C PHE A 267 22.77 -2.57 -19.67
N GLY A 268 23.68 -1.95 -18.90
CA GLY A 268 24.81 -1.19 -19.41
C GLY A 268 25.75 -2.05 -20.25
N ILE A 269 26.13 -3.23 -19.74
CA ILE A 269 27.00 -4.19 -20.43
C ILE A 269 26.36 -4.66 -21.74
N THR A 270 25.06 -4.96 -21.75
CA THR A 270 24.34 -5.38 -22.95
C THR A 270 24.12 -4.25 -23.96
N ALA A 271 23.95 -3.01 -23.50
CA ALA A 271 23.89 -1.83 -24.37
C ALA A 271 25.26 -1.49 -25.00
N ILE A 272 26.34 -1.64 -24.22
CA ILE A 272 27.71 -1.43 -24.69
C ILE A 272 28.12 -2.54 -25.67
N SER A 273 27.82 -3.81 -25.37
CA SER A 273 28.12 -4.93 -26.27
C SER A 273 27.37 -4.83 -27.60
N LYS A 274 26.10 -4.38 -27.58
CA LYS A 274 25.35 -4.08 -28.82
C LYS A 274 25.97 -2.93 -29.62
N ARG A 275 26.46 -1.88 -28.95
CA ARG A 275 27.15 -0.76 -29.63
C ARG A 275 28.45 -1.21 -30.28
N PHE A 276 29.26 -2.02 -29.59
CA PHE A 276 30.49 -2.60 -30.14
C PHE A 276 30.20 -3.54 -31.32
N LEU A 277 29.26 -4.48 -31.19
CA LEU A 277 28.89 -5.41 -32.26
C LEU A 277 28.25 -4.73 -33.49
N SER A 278 27.53 -3.62 -33.31
CA SER A 278 27.01 -2.83 -34.44
C SER A 278 28.10 -2.08 -35.21
N LYS A 279 29.23 -1.78 -34.55
CA LYS A 279 30.37 -1.09 -35.14
C LYS A 279 31.27 -2.04 -35.94
N GLU A 280 31.35 -3.32 -35.53
CA GLU A 280 32.07 -4.37 -36.28
C GLU A 280 31.32 -4.87 -37.53
N ARG A 281 29.98 -4.80 -37.56
CA ARG A 281 29.17 -5.17 -38.76
C ARG A 281 29.07 -4.06 -39.81
N GLY A 282 29.81 -2.96 -39.62
CA GLY A 282 29.90 -1.82 -40.54
C GLY A 282 31.20 -1.82 -41.36
N LEU A 283 31.74 -2.99 -41.68
CA LEU A 283 32.81 -3.24 -42.65
C LEU A 283 32.37 -4.36 -43.60
#